data_AF-A0AA46PY58-F1
#
_entry.id   AF-A0AA46PY58-F1
#
_cell.length_a   1.000
_cell.length_b   1.000
_cell.length_c   1.000
_cell.angle_alpha   90.00
_cell.angle_beta   90.00
_cell.angle_gamma   90.00
#
_symmetry.space_group_name_H-M   'P 1'
#
loop_
_entity.id
_entity.type
_entity.pdbx_description
1 polymer ?
#
loop_
_entity_poly.entity_id
_entity_poly.type
_entity_poly.pdbx_seq_one_letter_code
_entity_poly.pdbx_strand_id
1 'polypeptide(L)' 'MKNVANNVHIGELIAVSSVFNLNTFQMTTLLENGLMEVFDNKEAFFNKYGNKETYEGIDWCELNNGRIFTMTK' A
#
# COMPACT_ATOMS: atom_id res chain seq x y z
N MET A 1 -14.66 6.87 9.69
CA MET A 1 -13.85 5.71 9.26
C MET A 1 -14.00 5.54 7.77
N LYS A 2 -12.90 5.61 7.00
CA LYS A 2 -12.92 5.10 5.61
C LYS A 2 -13.08 3.59 5.70
N ASN A 3 -14.03 3.02 4.98
CA ASN A 3 -14.26 1.58 5.01
C ASN A 3 -13.16 0.89 4.18
N VAL A 4 -12.07 0.48 4.84
CA VAL A 4 -10.93 -0.18 4.19
C VAL A 4 -11.36 -1.45 3.44
N ALA A 5 -12.40 -2.14 3.92
CA ALA A 5 -12.93 -3.34 3.30
C ALA A 5 -13.56 -3.09 1.90
N ASN A 6 -13.94 -1.85 1.58
CA ASN A 6 -14.42 -1.51 0.23
C ASN A 6 -13.28 -1.31 -0.77
N ASN A 7 -12.08 -1.02 -0.27
CA ASN A 7 -10.92 -0.72 -1.12
C ASN A 7 -9.90 -1.86 -1.16
N VAL A 8 -9.82 -2.72 -0.14
CA VAL A 8 -8.74 -3.70 -0.01
C VAL A 8 -9.31 -5.09 0.31
N HIS A 9 -8.91 -6.07 -0.49
CA HIS A 9 -9.25 -7.47 -0.27
C HIS A 9 -8.23 -8.11 0.69
N ILE A 10 -8.68 -8.98 1.59
CA ILE A 10 -7.79 -9.62 2.59
C ILE A 10 -6.65 -10.42 1.94
N GLY A 11 -6.90 -11.02 0.76
CA GLY A 11 -5.87 -11.72 -0.01
C GLY A 11 -4.72 -10.80 -0.47
N GLU A 12 -5.02 -9.52 -0.75
CA GLU A 12 -4.00 -8.53 -1.10
C GLU A 12 -3.13 -8.20 0.11
N LEU A 13 -3.75 -8.01 1.28
CA LEU A 13 -3.03 -7.81 2.55
C LEU A 13 -2.11 -8.99 2.89
N ILE A 14 -2.61 -10.22 2.72
CA ILE A 14 -1.80 -11.42 2.95
C ILE A 14 -0.60 -11.45 1.99
N ALA A 15 -0.80 -11.13 0.71
CA ALA A 15 0.26 -11.12 -0.28
C ALA A 15 1.38 -10.11 0.04
N VAL A 16 1.03 -8.93 0.55
CA VAL A 16 2.02 -7.88 0.87
C VAL A 16 2.58 -7.97 2.30
N SER A 17 2.03 -8.84 3.15
CA SER A 17 2.40 -8.95 4.56
C SER A 17 3.89 -9.24 4.78
N SER A 18 4.49 -10.08 3.94
CA SER A 18 5.92 -10.42 3.99
C SER A 18 6.82 -9.28 3.52
N VAL A 19 6.33 -8.42 2.63
CA VAL A 19 7.09 -7.28 2.11
C VAL A 19 7.23 -6.19 3.15
N PHE A 20 6.13 -5.87 3.85
CA PHE A 20 6.13 -4.85 4.91
C PHE A 20 6.51 -5.41 6.28
N ASN A 21 6.63 -6.73 6.43
CA ASN A 21 6.84 -7.43 7.71
C ASN A 21 5.77 -7.06 8.76
N LEU A 22 4.51 -7.00 8.32
CA LEU A 22 3.34 -6.63 9.12
C LEU A 22 2.23 -7.66 8.94
N ASN A 23 1.48 -7.94 10.00
CA ASN A 23 0.28 -8.77 9.90
C ASN A 23 -0.93 -7.97 9.37
N THR A 24 -1.98 -8.67 8.95
CA THR A 24 -3.20 -8.06 8.35
C THR A 24 -3.89 -7.05 9.26
N PHE A 25 -3.88 -7.28 10.57
CA PHE A 25 -4.43 -6.35 11.55
C PHE A 25 -3.64 -5.04 11.61
N GLN A 26 -2.30 -5.12 11.67
CA GLN A 26 -1.43 -3.94 11.65
C GLN A 26 -1.59 -3.16 10.35
N MET A 27 -1.59 -3.83 9.20
CA MET A 27 -1.78 -3.16 7.90
C MET A 27 -3.15 -2.47 7.79
N THR A 28 -4.21 -3.12 8.28
CA THR A 28 -5.55 -2.51 8.32
C THR A 28 -5.56 -1.25 9.18
N THR A 29 -4.92 -1.30 10.35
CA THR A 29 -4.78 -0.14 11.25
C THR A 29 -4.02 1.01 10.58
N LEU A 30 -2.93 0.71 9.86
CA LEU A 30 -2.16 1.73 9.13
C LEU A 30 -2.96 2.34 7.97
N LEU A 31 -3.76 1.54 7.26
CA LEU A 31 -4.65 2.01 6.20
C LEU A 31 -5.74 2.93 6.76
N GLU A 32 -6.33 2.59 7.90
CA GLU A 32 -7.33 3.44 8.58
C GLU A 32 -6.75 4.77 9.04
N ASN A 33 -5.48 4.76 9.49
CA ASN A 33 -4.76 5.93 9.94
C ASN A 33 -4.10 6.74 8.79
N GLY A 34 -4.16 6.25 7.55
CA GLY A 34 -3.53 6.89 6.39
C GLY A 34 -2.00 6.82 6.37
N LEU A 35 -1.41 5.94 7.18
CA LEU A 35 0.05 5.66 7.21
C LEU A 35 0.45 4.61 6.17
N MET A 36 -0.52 3.85 5.67
CA MET A 36 -0.39 2.99 4.50
C MET A 36 -1.43 3.43 3.47
N GLU A 37 -1.07 3.39 2.20
CA GLU A 37 -1.93 3.81 1.09
C GLU A 37 -1.96 2.74 0.00
N VAL A 38 -3.08 2.70 -0.72
CA VAL A 38 -3.30 1.79 -1.86
C VAL A 38 -3.66 2.59 -3.09
N PHE A 39 -2.98 2.29 -4.19
CA PHE A 39 -3.21 2.88 -5.50
C PHE A 39 -3.67 1.81 -6.47
N ASP A 40 -4.61 2.15 -7.35
CA ASP A 40 -5.16 1.18 -8.30
C ASP A 40 -4.20 0.89 -9.46
N ASN A 41 -3.25 1.80 -9.72
CA ASN A 41 -2.24 1.65 -10.75
C ASN A 41 -0.99 2.49 -10.46
N LYS A 42 0.09 2.20 -11.20
CA LYS A 42 1.35 2.95 -11.19
C LYS A 42 1.19 4.44 -11.47
N GLU A 43 0.31 4.81 -12.39
CA GLU A 43 0.13 6.21 -12.77
C GLU A 43 -0.36 7.03 -11.57
N ALA A 44 -1.34 6.53 -10.82
CA ALA A 44 -1.84 7.18 -9.61
C ALA A 44 -0.75 7.31 -8.53
N PHE A 45 0.08 6.28 -8.36
CA PHE A 45 1.21 6.31 -7.43
C PHE A 45 2.26 7.35 -7.86
N PHE A 46 2.67 7.36 -9.13
CA PHE A 46 3.66 8.30 -9.65
C PHE A 46 3.15 9.74 -9.71
N ASN A 47 1.85 9.96 -9.91
CA ASN A 47 1.26 11.28 -9.81
C ASN A 47 1.40 11.88 -8.41
N LYS A 48 1.40 11.04 -7.36
CA LYS A 48 1.56 11.50 -5.97
C LYS A 48 3.03 11.61 -5.55
N TYR A 49 3.83 10.60 -5.82
CA TYR A 49 5.21 10.52 -5.31
C TYR A 49 6.28 10.94 -6.33
N GLY A 50 5.90 11.20 -7.57
CA GLY A 50 6.80 11.43 -8.70
C GLY A 50 7.26 10.12 -9.33
N ASN A 51 8.11 10.20 -10.36
CA ASN A 51 8.82 9.05 -10.93
C ASN A 51 10.28 9.12 -10.46
N LYS A 52 10.56 8.51 -9.30
CA LYS A 52 11.93 8.43 -8.75
C LYS A 52 12.39 6.98 -8.78
N GLU A 53 13.63 6.76 -9.22
CA GLU A 53 14.27 5.43 -9.18
C GLU A 53 14.44 4.91 -7.73
N THR A 54 14.51 5.82 -6.76
CA THR A 54 14.55 5.52 -5.33
C THR A 54 13.68 6.53 -4.57
N TYR A 55 12.59 6.05 -3.98
CA TYR A 55 11.83 6.83 -3.00
C TYR A 55 12.52 6.68 -1.64
N GLU A 56 13.40 7.61 -1.29
CA GLU A 56 13.99 7.65 0.06
C GLU A 56 12.87 7.78 1.10
N GLY A 57 12.77 6.79 2.00
CA GLY A 57 11.81 6.79 3.11
C GLY A 57 10.42 6.22 2.79
N ILE A 58 10.23 5.59 1.63
CA ILE A 58 8.94 4.97 1.25
C ILE A 58 9.16 3.52 0.85
N ASP A 59 8.53 2.61 1.58
CA ASP A 59 8.39 1.21 1.18
C ASP A 59 7.17 1.09 0.26
N TRP A 60 7.30 0.36 -0.85
CA TRP A 60 6.18 0.10 -1.76
C TRP A 60 6.27 -1.29 -2.39
N CYS A 61 5.10 -1.81 -2.77
CA CYS A 61 4.95 -3.12 -3.40
C CYS A 61 3.86 -3.06 -4.45
N GLU A 62 4.15 -3.52 -5.66
CA GLU A 62 3.17 -3.70 -6.72
C GLU A 62 2.71 -5.17 -6.78
N LEU A 63 1.41 -5.38 -6.75
CA LEU A 63 0.79 -6.67 -6.96
C LEU A 63 0.66 -6.96 -8.47
N ASN A 64 0.53 -8.24 -8.82
CA ASN A 64 0.36 -8.67 -10.23
C ASN A 64 -0.86 -8.06 -10.93
N ASN A 65 -1.85 -7.56 -10.18
CA ASN A 65 -3.01 -6.85 -10.71
C ASN A 65 -2.75 -5.35 -10.96
N GLY A 66 -1.51 -4.88 -10.80
CA GLY A 66 -1.09 -3.48 -10.99
C GLY A 66 -1.36 -2.56 -9.81
N ARG A 67 -2.01 -3.05 -8.75
CA ARG A 67 -2.25 -2.25 -7.54
C ARG A 67 -0.98 -2.11 -6.73
N ILE A 68 -0.83 -0.95 -6.08
CA ILE A 68 0.36 -0.62 -5.31
C ILE A 68 -0.01 -0.35 -3.88
N PHE A 69 0.69 -1.01 -2.96
CA PHE A 69 0.71 -0.69 -1.55
C PHE A 69 1.94 0.15 -1.25
N THR A 70 1.80 1.15 -0.40
CA THR A 70 2.93 1.95 0.05
C THR A 70 2.80 2.38 1.50
N MET A 71 3.93 2.52 2.17
CA MET A 71 4.06 2.95 3.56
C MET A 71 5.27 3.85 3.68
N THR A 72 5.10 5.03 4.28
CA THR A 72 6.22 5.87 4.69
C THR A 72 6.88 5.27 5.93
N LYS A 73 8.21 5.17 5.95
CA LYS A 73 8.97 4.82 7.16
C LYS A 73 8.99 5.95 8.18
#